data_AF-A0A2E8AG60-F1
#
_entry.id   AF-A0A2E8AG60-F1
#
_cell.length_a   1.000
_cell.length_b   1.000
_cell.length_c   1.000
_cell.angle_alpha   90.00
_cell.angle_beta   90.00
_cell.angle_gamma   90.00
#
_symmetry.space_group_name_H-M   'P 1'
#
loop_
_entity.id
_entity.type
_entity.pdbx_description
1 polymer ?
#
loop_
_entity_poly.entity_id
_entity_poly.type
_entity_poly.pdbx_seq_one_letter_code
_entity_poly.pdbx_strand_id
1 'polypeptide(L)'
;PANDGSGPFDVSNRDDAATVDADNDGLVDDTADRDGDGIADIVDESDFGFGSLEDYDLDGINNRADLDDDNDGIPDVAEGSGLIDTDGDNLPDSLDPDSDNDGISDVLEANQGRLDSDSDTYIDLFLDADLNGLDDGVAVDFLPIDSDSDGVADFQDLDSDNDGIVDLVEAADKGVDIRQVDSNGDGMVDLLGINGNTSRRWSPIDFDGDGREDYRDIDSDGDGYNDDLEGGDFDGDGQIDRLDNSGELETAVRGVGGVGVWMLTALLALVLVRRSGYRHALPLLAAAVAFSLPGLSQADAGQCGYQLSSSHEIVTDDDGEEDVQFSDCFYGNLGLGLTHIDPEGESNGWRTNDDSDWGWKVAVGHHFAPHWFWELSYSDLGEAGLGNRNPALERVTPDAHIDYQVPSLMAGYWFREPGHRFNAFVKAGASLIQNSASDDRIGYDEQSTLQFSLGVGVQYRPLESAWFIRAELDSYDRDARYLGLQLGRYFGGPDRR
;
A
#
# COMPACT_ATOMS: atom_id res chain seq x y z
N PRO A 1 13.38 -53.98 -25.76
CA PRO A 1 12.66 -53.07 -26.69
C PRO A 1 13.61 -52.71 -27.82
N ALA A 2 13.13 -52.62 -29.06
CA ALA A 2 13.99 -52.28 -30.19
C ALA A 2 14.60 -50.89 -29.97
N ASN A 3 15.84 -50.71 -30.41
CA ASN A 3 16.52 -49.42 -30.60
C ASN A 3 15.59 -48.41 -31.30
N ASP A 4 14.84 -47.68 -30.49
CA ASP A 4 13.89 -46.64 -30.89
C ASP A 4 14.17 -45.30 -30.20
N GLY A 5 15.25 -45.24 -29.40
CA GLY A 5 15.76 -44.02 -28.78
C GLY A 5 14.81 -43.41 -27.75
N SER A 6 14.03 -44.24 -27.04
CA SER A 6 12.94 -43.78 -26.17
C SER A 6 13.10 -44.07 -24.67
N GLY A 7 14.31 -44.37 -24.17
CA GLY A 7 14.48 -44.46 -22.72
C GLY A 7 15.91 -44.63 -22.20
N PRO A 8 16.13 -44.40 -20.89
CA PRO A 8 17.43 -44.41 -20.21
C PRO A 8 18.10 -45.80 -20.16
N PHE A 9 17.38 -46.86 -20.56
CA PHE A 9 17.89 -48.24 -20.57
C PHE A 9 18.26 -48.76 -21.98
N ASP A 10 18.37 -47.88 -22.98
CA ASP A 10 18.86 -48.25 -24.31
C ASP A 10 20.39 -48.35 -24.31
N VAL A 11 20.93 -49.48 -24.76
CA VAL A 11 22.39 -49.79 -24.79
C VAL A 11 23.16 -48.89 -25.77
N SER A 12 22.52 -47.87 -26.36
CA SER A 12 22.97 -47.12 -27.54
C SER A 12 24.00 -46.02 -27.27
N ASN A 13 24.24 -45.62 -26.02
CA ASN A 13 25.24 -44.60 -25.66
C ASN A 13 26.65 -45.16 -25.37
N ARG A 14 26.84 -46.47 -25.53
CA ARG A 14 28.13 -47.13 -25.28
C ARG A 14 28.77 -47.56 -26.61
N ASP A 15 30.03 -47.16 -26.85
CA ASP A 15 30.80 -47.46 -28.08
C ASP A 15 30.97 -48.98 -28.35
N ASP A 16 30.61 -49.81 -27.36
CA ASP A 16 30.67 -51.27 -27.35
C ASP A 16 29.28 -51.95 -27.39
N ALA A 17 28.19 -51.21 -27.59
CA ALA A 17 26.81 -51.72 -27.68
C ALA A 17 26.66 -52.96 -28.59
N ALA A 18 27.28 -52.92 -29.77
CA ALA A 18 27.27 -54.02 -30.75
C ALA A 18 28.04 -55.28 -30.31
N THR A 19 28.81 -55.20 -29.22
CA THR A 19 29.54 -56.31 -28.63
C THR A 19 28.87 -56.89 -27.39
N VAL A 20 27.94 -56.17 -26.76
CA VAL A 20 27.23 -56.56 -25.54
C VAL A 20 25.76 -56.96 -25.80
N ASP A 21 25.14 -56.51 -26.89
CA ASP A 21 23.83 -56.95 -27.40
C ASP A 21 23.96 -57.39 -28.88
N ALA A 22 24.37 -58.64 -29.11
CA ALA A 22 24.67 -59.16 -30.43
C ALA A 22 23.43 -59.63 -31.20
N ASP A 23 22.34 -59.95 -30.52
CA ASP A 23 21.06 -60.31 -31.15
C ASP A 23 20.08 -59.14 -31.31
N ASN A 24 20.44 -57.99 -30.75
CA ASN A 24 19.82 -56.68 -30.90
C ASN A 24 18.36 -56.70 -30.41
N ASP A 25 18.09 -57.44 -29.34
CA ASP A 25 16.79 -57.54 -28.69
C ASP A 25 16.57 -56.49 -27.58
N GLY A 26 17.62 -55.70 -27.30
CA GLY A 26 17.64 -54.63 -26.30
C GLY A 26 17.92 -55.14 -24.89
N LEU A 27 18.47 -56.36 -24.76
CA LEU A 27 19.02 -56.90 -23.51
C LEU A 27 20.50 -57.21 -23.73
N VAL A 28 21.30 -57.04 -22.66
CA VAL A 28 22.69 -57.49 -22.67
C VAL A 28 22.72 -59.01 -22.76
N ASP A 29 23.46 -59.55 -23.74
CA ASP A 29 23.60 -60.99 -23.98
C ASP A 29 24.30 -61.71 -22.82
N ASP A 30 25.18 -60.98 -22.11
CA ASP A 30 25.84 -61.49 -20.92
C ASP A 30 24.85 -61.55 -19.76
N THR A 31 24.89 -62.68 -19.05
CA THR A 31 24.01 -62.97 -17.90
C THR A 31 24.83 -63.26 -16.65
N ALA A 32 26.16 -63.07 -16.72
CA ALA A 32 26.99 -63.01 -15.54
C ALA A 32 26.58 -61.77 -14.75
N ASP A 33 26.12 -62.01 -13.53
CA ASP A 33 25.69 -61.01 -12.54
C ASP A 33 26.23 -61.57 -11.22
N ARG A 34 27.42 -61.10 -10.84
CA ARG A 34 28.26 -61.75 -9.83
C ARG A 34 27.77 -61.52 -8.42
N ASP A 35 27.18 -60.37 -8.17
CA ASP A 35 26.65 -59.97 -6.87
C ASP A 35 25.12 -60.08 -6.77
N GLY A 36 24.43 -60.32 -7.90
CA GLY A 36 23.04 -60.71 -7.97
C GLY A 36 22.09 -59.51 -7.95
N ASP A 37 22.52 -58.38 -8.49
CA ASP A 37 21.81 -57.11 -8.44
C ASP A 37 20.89 -56.83 -9.64
N GLY A 38 21.00 -57.63 -10.69
CA GLY A 38 20.22 -57.51 -11.92
C GLY A 38 20.90 -56.73 -13.05
N ILE A 39 22.14 -56.26 -12.87
CA ILE A 39 23.01 -55.67 -13.90
C ILE A 39 24.04 -56.72 -14.31
N ALA A 40 24.32 -56.86 -15.60
CA ALA A 40 25.30 -57.84 -16.06
C ALA A 40 26.73 -57.31 -15.87
N ASP A 41 27.66 -58.13 -15.35
CA ASP A 41 29.09 -57.86 -15.08
C ASP A 41 29.83 -57.10 -16.22
N ILE A 42 29.35 -57.21 -17.47
CA ILE A 42 29.96 -56.56 -18.64
C ILE A 42 29.57 -55.08 -18.80
N VAL A 43 28.41 -54.71 -18.26
CA VAL A 43 27.91 -53.33 -18.21
C VAL A 43 27.91 -52.76 -16.80
N ASP A 44 27.92 -53.62 -15.79
CA ASP A 44 28.13 -53.31 -14.40
C ASP A 44 29.55 -52.76 -14.19
N GLU A 45 29.63 -51.53 -13.66
CA GLU A 45 30.90 -50.89 -13.35
C GLU A 45 31.40 -51.30 -11.95
N SER A 46 30.61 -52.06 -11.19
CA SER A 46 30.84 -52.55 -9.84
C SER A 46 30.58 -54.08 -9.70
N ASP A 47 31.42 -54.89 -10.39
CA ASP A 47 31.45 -56.39 -10.36
C ASP A 47 31.30 -57.12 -9.00
N PHE A 48 31.35 -56.41 -7.86
CA PHE A 48 31.35 -56.97 -6.51
C PHE A 48 30.40 -56.26 -5.53
N GLY A 49 29.61 -55.28 -5.97
CA GLY A 49 28.72 -54.49 -5.12
C GLY A 49 27.49 -54.03 -5.89
N PHE A 50 26.31 -54.28 -5.30
CA PHE A 50 25.01 -54.11 -5.95
C PHE A 50 24.80 -52.66 -6.45
N GLY A 51 24.55 -52.48 -7.74
CA GLY A 51 24.37 -51.21 -8.47
C GLY A 51 25.50 -50.94 -9.47
N SER A 52 25.33 -49.92 -10.32
CA SER A 52 26.39 -49.32 -11.14
C SER A 52 27.28 -48.36 -10.29
N LEU A 53 28.39 -47.88 -10.88
CA LEU A 53 29.20 -46.77 -10.35
C LEU A 53 28.67 -45.40 -10.79
N GLU A 54 27.38 -45.25 -11.08
CA GLU A 54 26.81 -43.92 -11.35
C GLU A 54 26.92 -43.06 -10.09
N ASP A 55 27.45 -41.86 -10.28
CA ASP A 55 27.97 -40.90 -9.29
C ASP A 55 27.83 -39.55 -10.02
N TYR A 56 26.66 -38.91 -9.89
CA TYR A 56 26.23 -37.80 -10.74
C TYR A 56 26.99 -36.52 -10.42
N ASP A 57 27.15 -36.24 -9.14
CA ASP A 57 27.86 -35.11 -8.55
C ASP A 57 29.39 -35.31 -8.41
N LEU A 58 29.87 -36.56 -8.58
CA LEU A 58 31.28 -36.95 -8.60
C LEU A 58 31.99 -36.80 -7.24
N ASP A 59 31.28 -36.95 -6.13
CA ASP A 59 31.85 -36.88 -4.78
C ASP A 59 32.57 -38.19 -4.37
N GLY A 60 32.33 -39.27 -5.12
CA GLY A 60 32.92 -40.59 -4.94
C GLY A 60 32.08 -41.57 -4.11
N ILE A 61 30.85 -41.19 -3.75
CA ILE A 61 29.74 -42.04 -3.33
C ILE A 61 28.89 -42.28 -4.59
N ASN A 62 28.35 -43.49 -4.73
CA ASN A 62 27.54 -43.78 -5.90
C ASN A 62 26.08 -43.50 -5.56
N ASN A 63 25.31 -42.98 -6.51
CA ASN A 63 23.93 -42.52 -6.31
C ASN A 63 23.07 -43.45 -5.43
N ARG A 64 23.16 -44.75 -5.68
CA ARG A 64 22.41 -45.76 -4.91
C ARG A 64 22.70 -45.76 -3.39
N ALA A 65 23.90 -45.37 -2.98
CA ALA A 65 24.34 -45.26 -1.60
C ALA A 65 24.41 -43.81 -1.12
N ASP A 66 24.23 -42.86 -2.03
CA ASP A 66 24.09 -41.45 -1.77
C ASP A 66 22.73 -41.15 -1.12
N LEU A 67 22.64 -40.01 -0.45
CA LEU A 67 21.40 -39.48 0.11
C LEU A 67 20.99 -38.15 -0.52
N ASP A 68 21.83 -37.59 -1.40
CA ASP A 68 21.68 -36.32 -2.13
C ASP A 68 22.45 -36.48 -3.45
N ASP A 69 21.82 -37.16 -4.40
CA ASP A 69 22.43 -37.69 -5.63
C ASP A 69 23.09 -36.60 -6.51
N ASP A 70 22.63 -35.35 -6.44
CA ASP A 70 23.16 -34.23 -7.22
C ASP A 70 23.79 -33.10 -6.40
N ASN A 71 23.75 -33.19 -5.07
CA ASN A 71 24.37 -32.26 -4.15
C ASN A 71 23.85 -30.82 -4.29
N ASP A 72 22.56 -30.67 -4.60
CA ASP A 72 21.85 -29.40 -4.55
C ASP A 72 21.44 -29.04 -3.10
N GLY A 73 21.61 -29.98 -2.16
CA GLY A 73 21.32 -29.83 -0.74
C GLY A 73 19.93 -30.30 -0.33
N ILE A 74 19.10 -30.79 -1.24
CA ILE A 74 17.84 -31.46 -0.97
C ILE A 74 18.10 -32.97 -0.96
N PRO A 75 17.76 -33.70 0.12
CA PRO A 75 17.98 -35.14 0.12
C PRO A 75 16.99 -35.86 -0.82
N ASP A 76 17.45 -36.94 -1.48
CA ASP A 76 16.65 -37.79 -2.38
C ASP A 76 15.28 -38.19 -1.81
N VAL A 77 15.17 -38.36 -0.50
CA VAL A 77 13.92 -38.76 0.15
C VAL A 77 12.84 -37.66 0.07
N ALA A 78 13.26 -36.40 0.03
CA ALA A 78 12.40 -35.24 -0.15
C ALA A 78 11.96 -35.07 -1.61
N GLU A 79 12.82 -35.42 -2.58
CA GLU A 79 12.55 -35.34 -4.03
C GLU A 79 11.85 -36.59 -4.58
N GLY A 80 11.50 -37.54 -3.71
CA GLY A 80 10.76 -38.74 -4.12
C GLY A 80 11.62 -39.92 -4.58
N SER A 81 12.93 -39.86 -4.36
CA SER A 81 13.91 -40.95 -4.46
C SER A 81 13.99 -41.54 -5.87
N GLY A 82 14.15 -40.66 -6.86
CA GLY A 82 14.22 -41.00 -8.28
C GLY A 82 12.92 -41.55 -8.89
N LEU A 83 11.77 -41.33 -8.23
CA LEU A 83 10.45 -41.76 -8.71
C LEU A 83 9.58 -40.63 -9.26
N ILE A 84 9.98 -39.38 -8.99
CA ILE A 84 9.32 -38.15 -9.43
C ILE A 84 10.21 -37.52 -10.52
N ASP A 85 9.55 -36.91 -11.48
CA ASP A 85 10.07 -36.21 -12.66
C ASP A 85 9.02 -35.14 -12.93
N THR A 86 9.20 -33.99 -12.30
CA THR A 86 8.19 -32.94 -12.15
C THR A 86 7.95 -32.20 -13.47
N ASP A 87 9.02 -31.80 -14.17
CA ASP A 87 8.91 -31.13 -15.46
C ASP A 87 8.69 -32.09 -16.66
N GLY A 88 8.95 -33.39 -16.49
CA GLY A 88 8.73 -34.42 -17.50
C GLY A 88 9.83 -34.49 -18.57
N ASP A 89 11.03 -33.97 -18.31
CA ASP A 89 12.16 -33.98 -19.24
C ASP A 89 12.94 -35.32 -19.27
N ASN A 90 12.57 -36.26 -18.39
CA ASN A 90 13.18 -37.58 -18.14
C ASN A 90 14.45 -37.57 -17.29
N LEU A 91 14.75 -36.46 -16.61
CA LEU A 91 15.64 -36.39 -15.46
C LEU A 91 14.78 -36.46 -14.19
N PRO A 92 14.96 -37.46 -13.32
CA PRO A 92 14.26 -37.47 -12.04
C PRO A 92 14.69 -36.29 -11.18
N ASP A 93 13.78 -35.74 -10.38
CA ASP A 93 14.00 -34.59 -9.49
C ASP A 93 15.28 -34.72 -8.66
N SER A 94 15.57 -35.92 -8.11
CA SER A 94 16.81 -36.18 -7.35
C SER A 94 18.11 -36.12 -8.17
N LEU A 95 18.06 -35.71 -9.43
CA LEU A 95 19.19 -35.48 -10.32
C LEU A 95 19.07 -34.14 -11.06
N ASP A 96 18.01 -33.39 -10.77
CA ASP A 96 17.62 -32.19 -11.48
C ASP A 96 17.64 -30.98 -10.53
N PRO A 97 18.61 -30.05 -10.66
CA PRO A 97 18.74 -28.91 -9.74
C PRO A 97 17.70 -27.78 -9.95
N ASP A 98 16.70 -28.00 -10.79
CA ASP A 98 15.58 -27.11 -11.16
C ASP A 98 14.39 -27.99 -11.60
N SER A 99 13.81 -28.72 -10.63
CA SER A 99 12.90 -29.86 -10.82
C SER A 99 11.61 -29.53 -11.56
N ASP A 100 11.08 -28.33 -11.40
CA ASP A 100 9.89 -27.86 -12.12
C ASP A 100 10.22 -26.97 -13.32
N ASN A 101 11.50 -26.64 -13.51
CA ASN A 101 12.08 -25.94 -14.66
C ASN A 101 11.47 -24.55 -14.88
N ASP A 102 11.12 -23.89 -13.78
CA ASP A 102 10.62 -22.52 -13.76
C ASP A 102 11.78 -21.49 -13.82
N GLY A 103 13.02 -21.96 -13.65
CA GLY A 103 14.25 -21.18 -13.77
C GLY A 103 14.75 -20.56 -12.45
N ILE A 104 14.03 -20.77 -11.36
CA ILE A 104 14.56 -20.72 -10.00
C ILE A 104 15.24 -22.09 -9.76
N SER A 105 16.10 -22.21 -8.74
CA SER A 105 16.80 -23.48 -8.47
C SER A 105 16.25 -24.10 -7.21
N ASP A 106 16.19 -25.42 -7.17
CA ASP A 106 15.66 -26.21 -6.07
C ASP A 106 16.26 -25.82 -4.71
N VAL A 107 17.58 -25.68 -4.63
CA VAL A 107 18.30 -25.18 -3.44
C VAL A 107 17.75 -23.84 -2.91
N LEU A 108 17.31 -22.95 -3.79
CA LEU A 108 16.80 -21.63 -3.45
C LEU A 108 15.34 -21.70 -2.99
N GLU A 109 14.54 -22.48 -3.70
CA GLU A 109 13.11 -22.69 -3.43
C GLU A 109 12.89 -23.44 -2.14
N ALA A 110 13.68 -24.48 -1.89
CA ALA A 110 13.76 -25.18 -0.62
C ALA A 110 14.26 -24.30 0.56
N ASN A 111 14.51 -23.00 0.37
CA ASN A 111 15.00 -22.06 1.37
C ASN A 111 16.39 -22.45 1.91
N GLN A 112 17.21 -23.03 1.04
CA GLN A 112 18.59 -23.43 1.28
C GLN A 112 19.62 -22.56 0.55
N GLY A 113 19.21 -21.58 -0.27
CA GLY A 113 20.12 -20.69 -1.03
C GLY A 113 21.20 -19.93 -0.24
N ARG A 114 21.19 -19.97 1.10
CA ARG A 114 22.34 -19.55 1.92
C ARG A 114 23.55 -20.49 1.81
N LEU A 115 23.32 -21.72 1.38
CA LEU A 115 24.31 -22.76 1.14
C LEU A 115 24.93 -22.59 -0.25
N ASP A 116 24.21 -22.01 -1.21
CA ASP A 116 24.71 -21.72 -2.55
C ASP A 116 25.06 -20.21 -2.73
N SER A 117 26.26 -19.82 -2.26
CA SER A 117 26.67 -18.41 -2.24
C SER A 117 27.17 -17.89 -3.58
N ASP A 118 27.63 -18.76 -4.48
CA ASP A 118 27.96 -18.37 -5.85
C ASP A 118 26.83 -18.62 -6.85
N SER A 119 25.70 -19.10 -6.32
CA SER A 119 24.39 -19.36 -6.91
C SER A 119 24.41 -20.39 -8.04
N ASP A 120 25.43 -21.25 -8.10
CA ASP A 120 25.65 -22.23 -9.17
C ASP A 120 24.77 -23.48 -9.16
N THR A 121 23.67 -23.41 -8.42
CA THR A 121 22.63 -24.42 -8.18
C THR A 121 23.04 -25.53 -7.23
N TYR A 122 24.29 -25.54 -6.79
CA TYR A 122 24.82 -26.55 -5.88
C TYR A 122 25.26 -25.93 -4.56
N ILE A 123 25.29 -26.72 -3.49
CA ILE A 123 25.73 -26.20 -2.19
C ILE A 123 27.25 -25.95 -2.16
N ASP A 124 27.64 -24.78 -1.65
CA ASP A 124 29.02 -24.45 -1.37
C ASP A 124 29.56 -25.22 -0.16
N LEU A 125 30.87 -25.52 -0.22
CA LEU A 125 31.62 -26.04 0.93
C LEU A 125 31.07 -27.35 1.50
N PHE A 126 30.61 -28.27 0.64
CA PHE A 126 30.16 -29.61 1.02
C PHE A 126 31.04 -30.28 2.09
N LEU A 127 30.43 -30.60 3.23
CA LEU A 127 31.02 -31.25 4.39
C LEU A 127 30.28 -32.54 4.72
N ASP A 128 30.82 -33.66 4.27
CA ASP A 128 30.30 -34.98 4.65
C ASP A 128 31.31 -35.73 5.55
N ALA A 129 31.11 -35.67 6.87
CA ALA A 129 31.99 -36.34 7.81
C ALA A 129 31.66 -37.82 8.02
N ASP A 130 30.43 -38.25 7.72
CA ASP A 130 29.97 -39.62 7.94
C ASP A 130 29.91 -40.48 6.66
N LEU A 131 30.24 -39.87 5.52
CA LEU A 131 30.40 -40.48 4.19
C LEU A 131 29.10 -41.09 3.70
N ASN A 132 28.01 -40.32 3.80
CA ASN A 132 26.68 -40.72 3.38
C ASN A 132 26.15 -39.95 2.15
N GLY A 133 26.93 -39.01 1.61
CA GLY A 133 26.60 -38.24 0.40
C GLY A 133 25.76 -37.00 0.65
N LEU A 134 25.25 -36.81 1.87
CA LEU A 134 24.53 -35.60 2.29
C LEU A 134 25.42 -34.67 3.13
N ASP A 135 25.32 -33.36 2.90
CA ASP A 135 26.04 -32.37 3.71
C ASP A 135 25.62 -32.44 5.19
N ASP A 136 26.60 -32.41 6.10
CA ASP A 136 26.40 -32.45 7.56
C ASP A 136 25.50 -31.30 8.09
N GLY A 137 25.33 -30.23 7.30
CA GLY A 137 24.45 -29.09 7.55
C GLY A 137 22.99 -29.34 7.19
N VAL A 138 22.70 -30.35 6.37
CA VAL A 138 21.37 -30.75 5.91
C VAL A 138 20.88 -31.95 6.73
N ALA A 139 19.57 -31.99 7.00
CA ALA A 139 18.96 -33.10 7.72
C ALA A 139 18.43 -34.14 6.73
N VAL A 140 18.66 -35.43 6.98
CA VAL A 140 18.06 -36.53 6.18
C VAL A 140 16.53 -36.48 6.18
N ASP A 141 15.91 -35.95 7.24
CA ASP A 141 14.47 -35.71 7.32
C ASP A 141 14.08 -34.25 7.07
N PHE A 142 14.86 -33.56 6.22
CA PHE A 142 14.54 -32.24 5.71
C PHE A 142 13.13 -32.21 5.13
N LEU A 143 12.42 -31.13 5.45
CA LEU A 143 11.09 -30.87 4.92
C LEU A 143 11.23 -29.58 4.11
N PRO A 144 11.19 -29.69 2.77
CA PRO A 144 11.09 -28.54 1.89
C PRO A 144 9.93 -27.63 2.29
N ILE A 145 10.06 -26.36 1.95
CA ILE A 145 8.97 -25.40 2.12
C ILE A 145 7.86 -25.70 1.10
N ASP A 146 6.64 -25.40 1.52
CA ASP A 146 5.38 -25.56 0.79
C ASP A 146 4.58 -24.30 1.17
N SER A 147 4.71 -23.26 0.34
CA SER A 147 4.32 -21.89 0.63
C SER A 147 2.80 -21.71 0.62
N ASP A 148 2.09 -22.37 -0.28
CA ASP A 148 0.63 -22.36 -0.37
C ASP A 148 -0.07 -23.46 0.48
N SER A 149 0.70 -24.42 1.00
CA SER A 149 0.23 -25.57 1.80
C SER A 149 -0.70 -26.53 1.05
N ASP A 150 -0.54 -26.69 -0.26
CA ASP A 150 -1.32 -27.65 -1.06
C ASP A 150 -0.75 -29.08 -1.04
N GLY A 151 0.50 -29.23 -0.58
CA GLY A 151 1.21 -30.48 -0.42
C GLY A 151 2.19 -30.82 -1.55
N VAL A 152 2.40 -29.92 -2.50
CA VAL A 152 3.59 -29.86 -3.38
C VAL A 152 4.61 -28.94 -2.71
N ALA A 153 5.90 -29.24 -2.83
CA ALA A 153 6.95 -28.37 -2.30
C ALA A 153 7.27 -27.29 -3.33
N ASP A 154 7.72 -26.10 -2.89
CA ASP A 154 8.00 -24.96 -3.78
C ASP A 154 8.88 -25.36 -4.98
N PHE A 155 9.97 -26.10 -4.76
CA PHE A 155 10.87 -26.57 -5.85
C PHE A 155 10.24 -27.55 -6.86
N GLN A 156 9.00 -27.99 -6.63
CA GLN A 156 8.23 -28.88 -7.51
C GLN A 156 6.94 -28.20 -7.99
N ASP A 157 6.76 -26.90 -7.76
CA ASP A 157 5.53 -26.15 -8.00
C ASP A 157 5.77 -24.87 -8.80
N LEU A 158 5.23 -24.83 -10.01
CA LEU A 158 5.34 -23.68 -10.92
C LEU A 158 4.69 -22.38 -10.43
N ASP A 159 3.93 -22.42 -9.32
CA ASP A 159 3.17 -21.31 -8.72
C ASP A 159 3.14 -21.51 -7.19
N SER A 160 4.28 -21.28 -6.54
CA SER A 160 4.56 -21.64 -5.14
C SER A 160 3.59 -21.03 -4.12
N ASP A 161 2.97 -19.89 -4.42
CA ASP A 161 1.97 -19.26 -3.57
C ASP A 161 0.52 -19.36 -4.07
N ASN A 162 0.34 -19.92 -5.28
CA ASN A 162 -0.92 -20.25 -5.93
C ASN A 162 -1.85 -19.05 -6.07
N ASP A 163 -1.26 -17.88 -6.32
CA ASP A 163 -1.99 -16.66 -6.61
C ASP A 163 -2.43 -16.59 -8.09
N GLY A 164 -1.86 -17.44 -8.95
CA GLY A 164 -2.17 -17.55 -10.37
C GLY A 164 -1.19 -16.82 -11.29
N ILE A 165 -0.06 -16.35 -10.76
CA ILE A 165 1.11 -15.89 -11.49
C ILE A 165 2.22 -16.92 -11.23
N VAL A 166 2.78 -17.48 -12.31
CA VAL A 166 3.82 -18.51 -12.19
C VAL A 166 5.14 -17.90 -11.69
N ASP A 167 5.88 -18.67 -10.90
CA ASP A 167 7.13 -18.29 -10.23
C ASP A 167 8.16 -17.71 -11.20
N LEU A 168 8.29 -18.29 -12.39
CA LEU A 168 9.10 -17.76 -13.50
C LEU A 168 8.80 -16.28 -13.83
N VAL A 169 7.53 -15.87 -13.81
CA VAL A 169 7.11 -14.48 -14.07
C VAL A 169 7.42 -13.58 -12.86
N GLU A 170 7.45 -14.15 -11.67
CA GLU A 170 7.62 -13.42 -10.42
C GLU A 170 9.08 -13.17 -10.09
N ALA A 171 9.93 -14.16 -10.30
CA ALA A 171 11.37 -14.06 -10.22
C ALA A 171 11.99 -13.26 -11.38
N ALA A 172 11.23 -12.94 -12.43
CA ALA A 172 11.73 -12.24 -13.60
C ALA A 172 12.15 -10.79 -13.31
N ASP A 173 13.44 -10.52 -13.49
CA ASP A 173 14.05 -9.20 -13.36
C ASP A 173 13.40 -8.14 -14.28
N LYS A 174 13.35 -6.87 -13.82
CA LYS A 174 12.72 -5.77 -14.60
C LYS A 174 13.28 -5.67 -16.01
N GLY A 175 12.41 -5.86 -17.01
CA GLY A 175 12.73 -5.71 -18.42
C GLY A 175 13.10 -7.02 -19.14
N VAL A 176 12.93 -8.17 -18.49
CA VAL A 176 12.95 -9.45 -19.16
C VAL A 176 11.67 -9.65 -19.95
N ASP A 177 11.84 -10.03 -21.21
CA ASP A 177 10.74 -10.46 -22.06
C ASP A 177 10.52 -11.97 -21.83
N ILE A 178 9.56 -12.30 -20.95
CA ILE A 178 9.27 -13.69 -20.57
C ILE A 178 9.00 -14.58 -21.80
N ARG A 179 8.42 -14.00 -22.85
CA ARG A 179 8.15 -14.67 -24.14
C ARG A 179 9.39 -15.12 -24.91
N GLN A 180 10.60 -14.79 -24.43
CA GLN A 180 11.87 -15.26 -24.98
C GLN A 180 12.45 -16.45 -24.22
N VAL A 181 11.96 -16.71 -23.01
CA VAL A 181 12.39 -17.81 -22.14
C VAL A 181 11.28 -18.86 -22.02
N ASP A 182 10.02 -18.45 -22.04
CA ASP A 182 8.83 -19.31 -22.11
C ASP A 182 7.97 -18.88 -23.33
N SER A 183 8.19 -19.53 -24.47
CA SER A 183 7.53 -19.19 -25.74
C SER A 183 6.15 -19.83 -25.89
N ASN A 184 5.90 -20.94 -25.18
CA ASN A 184 4.67 -21.73 -25.16
C ASN A 184 3.69 -21.25 -24.09
N GLY A 185 4.15 -20.49 -23.10
CA GLY A 185 3.36 -19.92 -22.01
C GLY A 185 2.89 -20.99 -21.02
N ASP A 186 3.70 -22.01 -20.75
CA ASP A 186 3.37 -23.07 -19.82
C ASP A 186 4.05 -22.95 -18.44
N GLY A 187 4.78 -21.87 -18.20
CA GLY A 187 5.44 -21.60 -16.92
C GLY A 187 6.87 -22.14 -16.84
N MET A 188 7.24 -23.05 -17.75
CA MET A 188 8.57 -23.64 -17.83
C MET A 188 9.48 -22.88 -18.79
N VAL A 189 10.78 -22.92 -18.54
CA VAL A 189 11.78 -22.34 -19.43
C VAL A 189 12.04 -23.26 -20.63
N ASP A 190 11.74 -22.80 -21.85
CA ASP A 190 12.00 -23.53 -23.12
C ASP A 190 13.47 -23.94 -23.33
N LEU A 191 14.39 -23.22 -22.69
CA LEU A 191 15.83 -23.29 -22.94
C LEU A 191 16.50 -24.24 -21.94
N LEU A 192 16.17 -25.53 -22.08
CA LEU A 192 16.81 -26.65 -21.39
C LEU A 192 18.34 -26.48 -21.32
N GLY A 193 18.81 -26.23 -20.11
CA GLY A 193 20.21 -26.27 -19.77
C GLY A 193 20.51 -27.53 -19.00
N ILE A 194 20.54 -28.69 -19.67
CA ILE A 194 21.27 -29.87 -19.17
C ILE A 194 22.61 -29.34 -18.62
N ASN A 195 22.83 -29.47 -17.30
CA ASN A 195 23.94 -28.94 -16.48
C ASN A 195 23.84 -27.48 -15.96
N GLY A 196 22.71 -27.00 -15.44
CA GLY A 196 22.67 -25.85 -14.50
C GLY A 196 23.30 -24.53 -15.00
N ASN A 197 23.42 -24.34 -16.32
CA ASN A 197 24.08 -23.16 -16.89
C ASN A 197 23.23 -22.50 -17.97
N THR A 198 22.05 -22.05 -17.55
CA THR A 198 21.40 -20.93 -18.20
C THR A 198 22.11 -19.67 -17.69
N SER A 199 22.70 -18.89 -18.61
CA SER A 199 23.35 -17.61 -18.26
C SER A 199 22.33 -16.51 -17.88
N ARG A 200 21.14 -16.91 -17.40
CA ARG A 200 20.04 -16.09 -16.94
C ARG A 200 19.49 -16.72 -15.67
N ARG A 201 20.30 -16.58 -14.63
CA ARG A 201 19.93 -16.87 -13.27
C ARG A 201 18.99 -15.78 -12.78
N TRP A 202 17.82 -16.16 -12.29
CA TRP A 202 16.98 -15.26 -11.53
C TRP A 202 17.56 -15.16 -10.13
N SER A 203 17.83 -13.94 -9.68
CA SER A 203 17.91 -13.70 -8.24
C SER A 203 16.50 -13.32 -7.86
N PRO A 204 15.80 -14.14 -7.05
CA PRO A 204 14.49 -13.79 -6.54
C PRO A 204 14.51 -12.39 -5.93
N ILE A 205 13.38 -11.74 -6.11
CA ILE A 205 13.14 -10.37 -5.69
C ILE A 205 12.22 -10.46 -4.47
N ASP A 206 12.52 -9.65 -3.46
CA ASP A 206 11.66 -9.36 -2.32
C ASP A 206 11.35 -7.87 -2.41
N PHE A 207 10.22 -7.53 -3.03
CA PHE A 207 9.94 -6.16 -3.45
C PHE A 207 9.64 -5.25 -2.25
N ASP A 208 8.85 -5.70 -1.28
CA ASP A 208 8.47 -4.92 -0.10
C ASP A 208 9.48 -5.03 1.07
N GLY A 209 10.37 -6.03 1.03
CA GLY A 209 11.43 -6.26 2.01
C GLY A 209 10.95 -6.97 3.27
N ASP A 210 9.84 -7.71 3.24
CA ASP A 210 9.30 -8.43 4.39
C ASP A 210 10.06 -9.74 4.71
N GLY A 211 10.91 -10.19 3.78
CA GLY A 211 11.72 -11.39 3.87
C GLY A 211 11.11 -12.63 3.22
N ARG A 212 10.04 -12.47 2.44
CA ARG A 212 9.52 -13.42 1.46
C ARG A 212 9.91 -12.91 0.08
N GLU A 213 10.24 -13.83 -0.80
CA GLU A 213 10.49 -13.46 -2.19
C GLU A 213 9.15 -13.46 -2.92
N ASP A 214 8.99 -12.61 -3.94
CA ASP A 214 7.74 -12.33 -4.66
C ASP A 214 7.02 -13.61 -5.10
N TYR A 215 7.75 -14.61 -5.63
CA TYR A 215 7.17 -15.91 -6.05
C TYR A 215 6.57 -16.77 -4.91
N ARG A 216 6.73 -16.34 -3.66
CA ARG A 216 6.15 -16.97 -2.45
C ARG A 216 5.27 -16.02 -1.67
N ASP A 217 4.92 -14.86 -2.26
CA ASP A 217 4.21 -13.82 -1.57
C ASP A 217 3.03 -13.26 -2.36
N ILE A 218 1.84 -13.54 -1.84
CA ILE A 218 0.54 -13.22 -2.44
C ILE A 218 0.23 -11.71 -2.57
N ASP A 219 1.12 -10.83 -2.11
CA ASP A 219 1.03 -9.35 -2.05
C ASP A 219 2.47 -8.79 -2.11
N SER A 220 3.13 -8.94 -3.27
CA SER A 220 4.56 -8.68 -3.47
C SER A 220 4.97 -7.24 -3.09
N ASP A 221 4.08 -6.26 -3.27
CA ASP A 221 4.38 -4.85 -2.97
C ASP A 221 3.88 -4.35 -1.61
N GLY A 222 3.22 -5.23 -0.86
CA GLY A 222 2.78 -5.05 0.51
C GLY A 222 1.72 -3.96 0.68
N ASP A 223 0.91 -3.71 -0.35
CA ASP A 223 -0.09 -2.65 -0.35
C ASP A 223 -1.48 -3.10 0.14
N GLY A 224 -1.67 -4.42 0.31
CA GLY A 224 -2.88 -5.05 0.79
C GLY A 224 -3.87 -5.46 -0.30
N TYR A 225 -3.47 -5.38 -1.57
CA TYR A 225 -4.09 -6.10 -2.67
C TYR A 225 -3.25 -7.33 -3.02
N ASN A 226 -3.93 -8.35 -3.56
CA ASN A 226 -3.24 -9.57 -3.94
C ASN A 226 -2.75 -9.44 -5.38
N ASP A 227 -1.60 -10.03 -5.67
CA ASP A 227 -0.94 -10.05 -6.98
C ASP A 227 -1.90 -10.55 -8.10
N ASP A 228 -2.76 -11.54 -7.81
CA ASP A 228 -3.85 -12.03 -8.68
C ASP A 228 -4.83 -10.94 -9.19
N LEU A 229 -5.01 -9.87 -8.41
CA LEU A 229 -5.82 -8.72 -8.78
C LEU A 229 -5.04 -7.70 -9.62
N GLU A 230 -3.71 -7.77 -9.63
CA GLU A 230 -2.78 -6.75 -10.10
C GLU A 230 -1.79 -7.23 -11.16
N GLY A 231 -1.96 -8.45 -11.67
CA GLY A 231 -1.16 -9.04 -12.76
C GLY A 231 -1.20 -8.32 -14.13
N GLY A 232 -1.68 -7.07 -14.23
CA GLY A 232 -1.67 -6.27 -15.45
C GLY A 232 -0.94 -4.93 -15.28
N ASP A 233 -0.37 -4.40 -16.37
CA ASP A 233 0.13 -3.02 -16.47
C ASP A 233 -1.02 -2.10 -16.90
N PHE A 234 -1.78 -1.56 -15.93
CA PHE A 234 -2.96 -0.73 -16.23
C PHE A 234 -2.60 0.73 -16.51
N ASP A 235 -1.40 1.15 -16.10
CA ASP A 235 -0.95 2.52 -16.17
C ASP A 235 -0.08 2.82 -17.41
N GLY A 236 0.50 1.77 -18.01
CA GLY A 236 1.28 1.75 -19.23
C GLY A 236 2.75 2.16 -19.05
N ASP A 237 3.29 2.08 -17.84
CA ASP A 237 4.68 2.45 -17.53
C ASP A 237 5.70 1.33 -17.83
N GLY A 238 5.21 0.12 -18.11
CA GLY A 238 6.02 -1.05 -18.43
C GLY A 238 6.39 -1.91 -17.22
N GLN A 239 5.81 -1.66 -16.05
CA GLN A 239 5.80 -2.51 -14.87
C GLN A 239 4.39 -3.07 -14.68
N ILE A 240 4.28 -4.26 -14.10
CA ILE A 240 2.98 -4.83 -13.74
C ILE A 240 2.56 -4.21 -12.41
N ASP A 241 1.27 -3.93 -12.24
CA ASP A 241 0.74 -3.21 -11.07
C ASP A 241 1.01 -3.95 -9.75
N ARG A 242 1.21 -5.28 -9.74
CA ARG A 242 1.59 -6.08 -8.54
C ARG A 242 2.93 -5.66 -7.91
N LEU A 243 3.74 -4.90 -8.65
CA LEU A 243 5.01 -4.34 -8.21
C LEU A 243 4.95 -2.80 -8.16
N ASP A 244 3.76 -2.21 -8.07
CA ASP A 244 3.55 -0.76 -8.12
C ASP A 244 3.08 -0.17 -6.80
N ASN A 245 4.03 0.05 -5.90
CA ASN A 245 3.82 0.87 -4.70
C ASN A 245 3.97 2.38 -5.02
N SER A 246 3.13 2.88 -5.94
CA SER A 246 3.24 4.25 -6.46
C SER A 246 2.66 5.31 -5.52
N GLY A 247 3.50 5.90 -4.68
CA GLY A 247 3.24 7.22 -4.08
C GLY A 247 2.03 7.31 -3.14
N GLU A 248 1.67 8.54 -2.78
CA GLU A 248 0.57 8.83 -1.87
C GLU A 248 -0.28 9.97 -2.46
N LEU A 249 -1.59 9.94 -2.21
CA LEU A 249 -2.46 11.07 -2.53
C LEU A 249 -2.11 12.27 -1.62
N GLU A 250 -1.74 13.40 -2.21
CA GLU A 250 -1.45 14.63 -1.48
C GLU A 250 -2.78 15.31 -1.11
N THR A 251 -3.24 15.10 0.12
CA THR A 251 -4.53 15.68 0.58
C THR A 251 -4.42 17.13 1.04
N ALA A 252 -3.20 17.64 1.26
CA ALA A 252 -2.92 19.04 1.57
C ALA A 252 -1.48 19.46 1.21
N VAL A 253 -1.30 20.68 0.73
CA VAL A 253 0.00 21.24 0.33
C VAL A 253 0.88 21.54 1.55
N ARG A 254 2.17 21.21 1.53
CA ARG A 254 3.12 21.66 2.57
C ARG A 254 3.18 23.19 2.69
N GLY A 255 2.51 23.74 3.69
CA GLY A 255 2.46 25.18 3.95
C GLY A 255 3.84 25.80 4.22
N VAL A 256 4.10 26.97 3.64
CA VAL A 256 5.32 27.75 3.89
C VAL A 256 5.28 28.32 5.31
N GLY A 257 5.96 27.64 6.23
CA GLY A 257 6.33 28.18 7.54
C GLY A 257 5.49 27.61 8.68
N GLY A 258 6.05 26.62 9.36
CA GLY A 258 5.57 26.14 10.64
C GLY A 258 5.48 27.27 11.66
N VAL A 259 4.30 27.87 11.80
CA VAL A 259 3.93 28.59 13.02
C VAL A 259 3.68 27.49 14.04
N GLY A 260 4.70 27.17 14.83
CA GLY A 260 4.72 25.96 15.66
C GLY A 260 3.42 25.74 16.43
N VAL A 261 2.96 24.50 16.47
CA VAL A 261 1.79 23.99 17.21
C VAL A 261 1.70 24.56 18.64
N TRP A 262 2.83 24.91 19.24
CA TRP A 262 2.94 25.58 20.54
C TRP A 262 2.36 27.01 20.60
N MET A 263 2.40 27.78 19.51
CA MET A 263 1.86 29.14 19.45
C MET A 263 0.32 29.12 19.35
N LEU A 264 -0.25 28.13 18.64
CA LEU A 264 -1.70 27.93 18.55
C LEU A 264 -2.27 27.19 19.75
N THR A 265 -1.56 26.22 20.34
CA THR A 265 -1.94 25.70 21.66
C THR A 265 -1.87 26.78 22.73
N ALA A 266 -0.98 27.77 22.62
CA ALA A 266 -0.99 28.95 23.50
C ALA A 266 -2.21 29.87 23.25
N LEU A 267 -2.62 30.08 21.99
CA LEU A 267 -3.83 30.86 21.65
C LEU A 267 -5.13 30.13 22.03
N LEU A 268 -5.21 28.82 21.79
CA LEU A 268 -6.32 27.95 22.18
C LEU A 268 -6.37 27.76 23.70
N ALA A 269 -5.22 27.64 24.37
CA ALA A 269 -5.14 27.62 25.83
C ALA A 269 -5.53 28.97 26.45
N LEU A 270 -5.22 30.11 25.83
CA LEU A 270 -5.73 31.42 26.27
C LEU A 270 -7.26 31.50 26.23
N VAL A 271 -7.91 30.78 25.31
CA VAL A 271 -9.37 30.65 25.23
C VAL A 271 -9.91 29.60 26.22
N LEU A 272 -9.19 28.50 26.44
CA LEU A 272 -9.62 27.37 27.29
C LEU A 272 -9.26 27.52 28.79
N VAL A 273 -8.32 28.39 29.16
CA VAL A 273 -7.88 28.61 30.56
C VAL A 273 -8.96 29.24 31.47
N ARG A 274 -10.20 29.40 30.98
CA ARG A 274 -11.35 29.69 31.87
C ARG A 274 -12.21 28.50 32.29
N ARG A 275 -12.02 27.26 31.80
CA ARG A 275 -12.72 26.10 32.43
C ARG A 275 -12.17 24.72 32.02
N SER A 276 -12.04 23.88 33.04
CA SER A 276 -11.39 22.57 33.08
C SER A 276 -11.98 21.49 32.16
N GLY A 277 -11.10 20.71 31.52
CA GLY A 277 -11.10 19.23 31.61
C GLY A 277 -11.88 18.39 30.59
N TYR A 278 -11.15 17.92 29.58
CA TYR A 278 -11.20 16.62 28.85
C TYR A 278 -12.32 16.26 27.85
N ARG A 279 -11.82 16.01 26.62
CA ARG A 279 -11.97 14.89 25.65
C ARG A 279 -13.35 14.25 25.42
N HIS A 280 -13.70 14.22 24.13
CA HIS A 280 -14.91 13.71 23.46
C HIS A 280 -16.19 14.53 23.68
N ALA A 281 -16.24 15.69 23.02
CA ALA A 281 -17.45 16.30 22.48
C ALA A 281 -17.04 17.64 21.84
N LEU A 282 -16.53 17.64 20.61
CA LEU A 282 -16.27 18.89 19.89
C LEU A 282 -17.36 19.29 18.86
N PRO A 283 -18.15 18.38 18.25
CA PRO A 283 -19.20 18.82 17.32
C PRO A 283 -20.47 19.28 18.05
N LEU A 284 -20.82 18.67 19.19
CA LEU A 284 -22.02 19.04 19.96
C LEU A 284 -21.82 20.27 20.86
N LEU A 285 -20.59 20.62 21.22
CA LEU A 285 -20.30 21.70 22.16
C LEU A 285 -20.23 23.08 21.49
N ALA A 286 -19.81 23.19 20.22
CA ALA A 286 -19.86 24.47 19.51
C ALA A 286 -21.33 24.91 19.26
N ALA A 287 -22.18 23.95 18.83
CA ALA A 287 -23.61 24.18 18.66
C ALA A 287 -24.34 24.35 20.02
N ALA A 288 -24.02 23.54 21.04
CA ALA A 288 -24.64 23.68 22.36
C ALA A 288 -24.15 24.93 23.11
N VAL A 289 -22.89 25.36 23.00
CA VAL A 289 -22.43 26.61 23.64
C VAL A 289 -23.07 27.84 23.00
N ALA A 290 -23.32 27.83 21.69
CA ALA A 290 -24.08 28.89 21.03
C ALA A 290 -25.58 28.91 21.44
N PHE A 291 -26.17 27.76 21.77
CA PHE A 291 -27.60 27.64 22.10
C PHE A 291 -27.94 27.51 23.60
N SER A 292 -26.99 27.18 24.49
CA SER A 292 -27.26 26.79 25.87
C SER A 292 -26.39 27.49 26.93
N LEU A 293 -25.85 28.68 26.67
CA LEU A 293 -25.27 29.53 27.71
C LEU A 293 -26.37 30.41 28.37
N PRO A 294 -26.91 30.05 29.55
CA PRO A 294 -27.85 30.88 30.31
C PRO A 294 -27.20 32.14 30.95
N GLY A 295 -26.00 32.53 30.49
CA GLY A 295 -25.21 33.65 31.01
C GLY A 295 -25.16 34.89 30.11
N LEU A 296 -25.71 34.84 28.90
CA LEU A 296 -25.94 36.03 28.07
C LEU A 296 -27.23 36.68 28.56
N SER A 297 -27.09 37.60 29.52
CA SER A 297 -28.19 38.44 29.99
C SER A 297 -28.85 39.17 28.82
N GLN A 298 -30.13 39.45 29.02
CA GLN A 298 -31.12 40.05 28.14
C GLN A 298 -30.66 41.36 27.45
N ALA A 299 -29.80 41.24 26.44
CA ALA A 299 -29.34 42.33 25.59
C ALA A 299 -30.15 42.40 24.30
N ASP A 300 -30.45 43.61 23.85
CA ASP A 300 -31.27 43.90 22.68
C ASP A 300 -30.52 43.49 21.40
N ALA A 301 -30.83 42.30 20.86
CA ALA A 301 -30.09 41.67 19.76
C ALA A 301 -30.12 42.47 18.43
N GLY A 302 -30.91 43.54 18.37
CA GLY A 302 -30.92 44.53 17.29
C GLY A 302 -29.81 45.57 17.36
N GLN A 303 -28.89 45.52 18.33
CA GLN A 303 -27.90 46.58 18.61
C GLN A 303 -26.44 46.24 18.28
N CYS A 304 -26.12 44.97 18.01
CA CYS A 304 -24.76 44.55 17.66
C CYS A 304 -24.20 45.33 16.46
N GLY A 305 -23.08 46.04 16.67
CA GLY A 305 -22.44 46.89 15.67
C GLY A 305 -23.23 48.13 15.24
N TYR A 306 -24.43 48.38 15.78
CA TYR A 306 -25.15 49.62 15.55
C TYR A 306 -24.61 50.71 16.48
N GLN A 307 -24.43 51.91 15.92
CA GLN A 307 -24.14 53.12 16.68
C GLN A 307 -25.43 53.57 17.37
N LEU A 308 -25.62 53.24 18.65
CA LEU A 308 -26.76 53.77 19.40
C LEU A 308 -26.51 55.21 19.85
N SER A 309 -27.01 56.16 19.06
CA SER A 309 -27.46 57.43 19.60
C SER A 309 -28.92 57.29 20.02
N SER A 310 -29.18 56.91 21.27
CA SER A 310 -30.33 57.41 22.03
C SER A 310 -30.44 56.74 23.40
N SER A 311 -30.56 57.59 24.42
CA SER A 311 -31.10 57.33 25.78
C SER A 311 -30.13 57.11 26.96
N HIS A 312 -29.32 58.12 27.30
CA HIS A 312 -29.44 58.73 28.65
C HIS A 312 -28.75 60.09 28.72
N GLU A 313 -29.44 61.02 29.37
CA GLU A 313 -29.03 62.33 29.90
C GLU A 313 -27.89 63.08 29.20
N ILE A 314 -28.25 64.24 28.63
CA ILE A 314 -27.32 65.28 28.20
C ILE A 314 -26.42 65.65 29.39
N VAL A 315 -25.26 65.01 29.50
CA VAL A 315 -24.08 65.63 30.10
C VAL A 315 -23.38 66.31 28.95
N THR A 316 -23.68 67.59 28.75
CA THR A 316 -22.78 68.47 28.00
C THR A 316 -21.51 68.60 28.84
N ASP A 317 -20.45 67.89 28.46
CA ASP A 317 -19.14 68.54 28.50
C ASP A 317 -19.05 69.47 27.28
N ASP A 318 -18.37 70.58 27.46
CA ASP A 318 -18.46 71.85 26.71
C ASP A 318 -17.98 71.79 25.24
N ASP A 319 -17.83 70.60 24.66
CA ASP A 319 -17.38 70.37 23.30
C ASP A 319 -18.32 69.35 22.62
N GLY A 320 -19.27 69.82 21.82
CA GLY A 320 -20.36 69.03 21.24
C GLY A 320 -19.94 67.97 20.19
N GLU A 321 -19.27 66.91 20.61
CA GLU A 321 -19.14 65.66 19.88
C GLU A 321 -20.10 64.60 20.44
N GLU A 322 -20.94 64.04 19.57
CA GLU A 322 -21.74 62.85 19.90
C GLU A 322 -20.79 61.66 20.05
N ASP A 323 -20.71 61.07 21.25
CA ASP A 323 -19.93 59.85 21.50
C ASP A 323 -20.60 58.64 20.85
N VAL A 324 -20.19 58.37 19.61
CA VAL A 324 -20.60 57.22 18.81
C VAL A 324 -19.87 55.97 19.34
N GLN A 325 -20.54 55.12 20.12
CA GLN A 325 -19.91 53.91 20.68
C GLN A 325 -20.34 52.63 19.95
N PHE A 326 -19.35 51.90 19.42
CA PHE A 326 -19.50 50.57 18.85
C PHE A 326 -19.80 49.54 19.96
N SER A 327 -20.79 48.67 19.73
CA SER A 327 -21.07 47.52 20.61
C SER A 327 -20.38 46.28 20.09
N ASP A 328 -19.55 45.66 20.94
CA ASP A 328 -19.04 44.31 20.69
C ASP A 328 -20.18 43.27 20.73
N CYS A 329 -19.98 42.15 20.04
CA CYS A 329 -20.98 41.09 19.96
C CYS A 329 -20.42 39.78 19.42
N PHE A 330 -21.02 38.69 19.84
CA PHE A 330 -20.77 37.36 19.28
C PHE A 330 -21.80 37.03 18.22
N TYR A 331 -21.49 36.08 17.35
CA TYR A 331 -22.46 35.46 16.46
C TYR A 331 -22.19 33.98 16.31
N GLY A 332 -23.24 33.24 15.99
CA GLY A 332 -23.15 31.86 15.53
C GLY A 332 -23.76 31.76 14.13
N ASN A 333 -23.18 30.96 13.25
CA ASN A 333 -23.72 30.67 11.94
C ASN A 333 -23.68 29.17 11.61
N LEU A 334 -24.60 28.76 10.74
CA LEU A 334 -24.67 27.45 10.14
C LEU A 334 -24.74 27.63 8.63
N GLY A 335 -23.89 26.93 7.90
CA GLY A 335 -23.72 27.00 6.46
C GLY A 335 -23.95 25.65 5.79
N LEU A 336 -24.52 25.69 4.60
CA LEU A 336 -24.55 24.59 3.65
C LEU A 336 -24.02 25.11 2.32
N GLY A 337 -23.23 24.30 1.62
CA GLY A 337 -22.53 24.77 0.43
C GLY A 337 -22.06 23.63 -0.46
N LEU A 338 -21.52 24.05 -1.59
CA LEU A 338 -20.78 23.18 -2.49
C LEU A 338 -19.30 23.27 -2.12
N THR A 339 -18.61 22.16 -2.26
CA THR A 339 -17.17 22.04 -2.00
C THR A 339 -16.46 21.60 -3.27
N HIS A 340 -15.17 21.90 -3.29
CA HIS A 340 -14.26 21.38 -4.30
C HIS A 340 -13.03 20.88 -3.57
N ILE A 341 -12.73 19.60 -3.75
CA ILE A 341 -11.72 18.82 -3.05
C ILE A 341 -11.00 17.96 -4.10
N ASP A 342 -9.73 18.24 -4.35
CA ASP A 342 -8.96 17.57 -5.41
C ASP A 342 -7.58 17.14 -4.90
N PRO A 343 -7.47 16.02 -4.16
CA PRO A 343 -6.15 15.53 -3.76
C PRO A 343 -5.29 15.32 -5.02
N GLU A 344 -4.08 15.87 -5.01
CA GLU A 344 -3.15 15.77 -6.14
C GLU A 344 -2.38 14.44 -6.05
N GLY A 345 -2.13 13.79 -7.20
CA GLY A 345 -1.31 12.58 -7.27
C GLY A 345 -2.11 11.31 -7.56
N GLU A 346 -1.46 10.19 -7.28
CA GLU A 346 -1.96 8.82 -7.46
C GLU A 346 -1.34 7.99 -6.34
N SER A 347 -2.08 7.00 -5.84
CA SER A 347 -1.60 6.01 -4.87
C SER A 347 -2.07 4.65 -5.33
N ASN A 348 -1.17 3.79 -5.79
CA ASN A 348 -1.47 2.41 -6.26
C ASN A 348 -2.65 2.39 -7.25
N GLY A 349 -2.56 3.23 -8.28
CA GLY A 349 -3.61 3.42 -9.29
C GLY A 349 -4.83 4.26 -8.86
N TRP A 350 -4.99 4.57 -7.56
CA TRP A 350 -6.09 5.38 -7.02
C TRP A 350 -5.88 6.87 -7.28
N ARG A 351 -6.88 7.50 -7.88
CA ARG A 351 -6.85 8.93 -8.21
C ARG A 351 -8.23 9.57 -8.14
N THR A 352 -8.26 10.89 -7.92
CA THR A 352 -9.50 11.67 -7.87
C THR A 352 -10.29 11.52 -9.16
N ASN A 353 -11.54 11.06 -9.05
CA ASN A 353 -12.49 10.95 -10.15
C ASN A 353 -13.72 11.85 -9.98
N ASP A 354 -14.01 12.27 -8.75
CA ASP A 354 -15.04 13.23 -8.39
C ASP A 354 -14.50 14.21 -7.35
N ASP A 355 -14.41 15.48 -7.74
CA ASP A 355 -13.74 16.54 -7.01
C ASP A 355 -14.71 17.49 -6.28
N SER A 356 -16.01 17.15 -6.23
CA SER A 356 -17.07 18.07 -5.85
C SER A 356 -18.14 17.40 -4.99
N ASP A 357 -18.43 17.98 -3.82
CA ASP A 357 -19.46 17.46 -2.92
C ASP A 357 -20.26 18.58 -2.21
N TRP A 358 -21.11 18.21 -1.25
CA TRP A 358 -21.88 19.09 -0.39
C TRP A 358 -21.25 19.17 1.00
N GLY A 359 -20.71 20.35 1.31
CA GLY A 359 -20.18 20.64 2.64
C GLY A 359 -21.17 21.34 3.56
N TRP A 360 -20.94 21.19 4.86
CA TRP A 360 -21.60 21.98 5.90
C TRP A 360 -20.59 22.68 6.80
N LYS A 361 -20.98 23.82 7.35
CA LYS A 361 -20.11 24.65 8.20
C LYS A 361 -20.83 25.12 9.44
N VAL A 362 -20.16 25.09 10.57
CA VAL A 362 -20.58 25.76 11.80
C VAL A 362 -19.50 26.74 12.24
N ALA A 363 -19.88 27.98 12.56
CA ALA A 363 -18.92 28.96 13.07
C ALA A 363 -19.47 29.78 14.24
N VAL A 364 -18.53 30.20 15.10
CA VAL A 364 -18.75 31.19 16.14
C VAL A 364 -17.74 32.32 15.92
N GLY A 365 -18.23 33.55 15.84
CA GLY A 365 -17.37 34.71 15.70
C GLY A 365 -17.63 35.78 16.74
N HIS A 366 -16.64 36.65 16.91
CA HIS A 366 -16.70 37.81 17.79
C HIS A 366 -16.33 39.06 17.00
N HIS A 367 -17.28 39.98 16.90
CA HIS A 367 -17.11 41.29 16.30
C HIS A 367 -16.67 42.27 17.40
N PHE A 368 -15.38 42.59 17.46
CA PHE A 368 -14.77 43.30 18.59
C PHE A 368 -14.34 44.74 18.26
N ALA A 369 -14.34 45.13 16.98
CA ALA A 369 -14.16 46.52 16.56
C ALA A 369 -14.99 46.78 15.29
N PRO A 370 -15.28 48.05 14.91
CA PRO A 370 -16.18 48.36 13.80
C PRO A 370 -15.91 47.57 12.52
N HIS A 371 -14.63 47.43 12.16
CA HIS A 371 -14.21 46.68 10.99
C HIS A 371 -13.70 45.26 11.29
N TRP A 372 -13.42 44.90 12.53
CA TRP A 372 -12.67 43.67 12.83
C TRP A 372 -13.48 42.63 13.58
N PHE A 373 -13.35 41.39 13.13
CA PHE A 373 -13.89 40.22 13.82
C PHE A 373 -12.89 39.07 13.79
N TRP A 374 -13.08 38.09 14.66
CA TRP A 374 -12.50 36.76 14.48
C TRP A 374 -13.61 35.72 14.41
N GLU A 375 -13.34 34.60 13.75
CA GLU A 375 -14.26 33.49 13.54
C GLU A 375 -13.53 32.17 13.77
N LEU A 376 -14.07 31.34 14.66
CA LEU A 376 -13.69 29.95 14.83
C LEU A 376 -14.74 29.10 14.12
N SER A 377 -14.32 28.27 13.18
CA SER A 377 -15.20 27.40 12.40
C SER A 377 -14.75 25.95 12.40
N TYR A 378 -15.74 25.08 12.21
CA TYR A 378 -15.55 23.69 11.80
C TYR A 378 -16.36 23.51 10.52
N SER A 379 -15.69 23.05 9.47
CA SER A 379 -16.29 22.77 8.17
C SER A 379 -16.06 21.31 7.85
N ASP A 380 -17.12 20.61 7.48
CA ASP A 380 -17.06 19.30 6.87
C ASP A 380 -17.23 19.54 5.38
N LEU A 381 -16.21 19.20 4.60
CA LEU A 381 -16.19 19.48 3.18
C LEU A 381 -16.81 18.35 2.35
N GLY A 382 -17.15 17.22 2.97
CA GLY A 382 -17.58 16.02 2.25
C GLY A 382 -16.39 15.20 1.75
N GLU A 383 -16.64 14.48 0.66
CA GLU A 383 -15.79 13.41 0.15
C GLU A 383 -15.13 13.82 -1.18
N ALA A 384 -13.86 13.46 -1.36
CA ALA A 384 -13.23 13.37 -2.68
C ALA A 384 -13.36 11.93 -3.17
N GLY A 385 -14.10 11.73 -4.26
CA GLY A 385 -14.29 10.41 -4.86
C GLY A 385 -13.04 9.94 -5.58
N LEU A 386 -12.70 8.66 -5.41
CA LEU A 386 -11.55 8.02 -6.03
C LEU A 386 -12.00 6.95 -7.03
N GLY A 387 -11.20 6.75 -8.06
CA GLY A 387 -11.30 5.64 -9.00
C GLY A 387 -9.94 5.04 -9.28
N ASN A 388 -9.94 3.79 -9.73
CA ASN A 388 -8.70 3.06 -10.02
C ASN A 388 -8.63 2.69 -11.51
N ARG A 389 -7.42 2.66 -12.09
CA ARG A 389 -7.23 2.22 -13.47
C ARG A 389 -7.49 0.71 -13.62
N ASN A 390 -7.18 -0.05 -12.58
CA ASN A 390 -7.45 -1.46 -12.47
C ASN A 390 -8.92 -1.69 -12.03
N PRO A 391 -9.78 -2.21 -12.92
CA PRO A 391 -11.18 -2.49 -12.60
C PRO A 391 -11.37 -3.70 -11.67
N ALA A 392 -10.32 -4.47 -11.37
CA ALA A 392 -10.35 -5.46 -10.31
C ALA A 392 -10.38 -4.78 -8.93
N LEU A 393 -9.50 -3.79 -8.73
CA LEU A 393 -9.43 -3.00 -7.49
C LEU A 393 -10.72 -2.22 -7.21
N GLU A 394 -11.36 -1.65 -8.24
CA GLU A 394 -12.68 -1.00 -8.06
C GLU A 394 -13.79 -1.96 -7.60
N ARG A 395 -13.66 -3.27 -7.84
CA ARG A 395 -14.64 -4.28 -7.40
C ARG A 395 -14.45 -4.68 -5.94
N VAL A 396 -13.20 -4.75 -5.48
CA VAL A 396 -12.87 -5.14 -4.09
C VAL A 396 -12.90 -3.95 -3.13
N THR A 397 -12.67 -2.74 -3.64
CA THR A 397 -12.75 -1.47 -2.88
C THR A 397 -13.81 -0.55 -3.50
N PRO A 398 -15.11 -0.88 -3.34
CA PRO A 398 -16.18 -0.06 -3.88
C PRO A 398 -16.32 1.25 -3.10
N ASP A 399 -16.79 2.30 -3.79
CA ASP A 399 -17.04 3.63 -3.21
C ASP A 399 -15.80 4.24 -2.53
N ALA A 400 -14.61 4.06 -3.12
CA ALA A 400 -13.37 4.63 -2.61
C ALA A 400 -13.41 6.16 -2.53
N HIS A 401 -13.09 6.74 -1.37
CA HIS A 401 -13.08 8.19 -1.17
C HIS A 401 -12.16 8.62 -0.01
N ILE A 402 -11.86 9.93 0.04
CA ILE A 402 -11.21 10.59 1.17
C ILE A 402 -12.13 11.67 1.74
N ASP A 403 -12.44 11.60 3.03
CA ASP A 403 -13.17 12.62 3.76
C ASP A 403 -12.30 13.84 4.08
N TYR A 404 -12.91 15.03 4.16
CA TYR A 404 -12.21 16.27 4.53
C TYR A 404 -12.92 17.04 5.63
N GLN A 405 -12.30 17.15 6.81
CA GLN A 405 -12.79 18.01 7.89
C GLN A 405 -11.78 19.10 8.27
N VAL A 406 -12.27 20.33 8.40
CA VAL A 406 -11.44 21.54 8.48
C VAL A 406 -11.83 22.44 9.65
N PRO A 407 -11.25 22.25 10.85
CA PRO A 407 -11.25 23.28 11.88
C PRO A 407 -10.38 24.48 11.46
N SER A 408 -10.89 25.70 11.65
CA SER A 408 -10.21 26.92 11.22
C SER A 408 -10.44 28.09 12.17
N LEU A 409 -9.44 28.96 12.27
CA LEU A 409 -9.48 30.23 13.01
C LEU A 409 -9.05 31.36 12.09
N MET A 410 -9.98 32.27 11.78
CA MET A 410 -9.74 33.37 10.85
C MET A 410 -10.05 34.72 11.49
N ALA A 411 -9.24 35.74 11.20
CA ALA A 411 -9.54 37.13 11.48
C ALA A 411 -10.07 37.79 10.22
N GLY A 412 -11.13 38.59 10.34
CA GLY A 412 -11.79 39.23 9.22
C GLY A 412 -11.93 40.73 9.35
N TYR A 413 -12.00 41.38 8.20
CA TYR A 413 -12.16 42.80 8.01
C TYR A 413 -13.41 43.10 7.19
N TRP A 414 -14.35 43.86 7.76
CA TRP A 414 -15.52 44.39 7.07
C TRP A 414 -15.17 45.66 6.29
N PHE A 415 -15.59 45.76 5.03
CA PHE A 415 -15.31 46.96 4.21
C PHE A 415 -16.09 48.20 4.61
N ARG A 416 -17.21 48.02 5.32
CA ARG A 416 -18.03 49.12 5.86
C ARG A 416 -18.25 48.90 7.34
N GLU A 417 -18.48 49.98 8.06
CA GLU A 417 -18.91 49.92 9.45
C GLU A 417 -20.28 49.21 9.58
N PRO A 418 -20.58 48.64 10.76
CA PRO A 418 -21.82 47.93 10.94
C PRO A 418 -23.02 48.89 11.00
N GLY A 419 -24.19 48.39 10.57
CA GLY A 419 -25.43 49.19 10.43
C GLY A 419 -25.97 49.25 9.00
N HIS A 420 -25.16 48.94 7.99
CA HIS A 420 -25.63 48.75 6.63
C HIS A 420 -26.30 47.39 6.43
N ARG A 421 -27.36 47.36 5.62
CA ARG A 421 -28.07 46.11 5.26
C ARG A 421 -27.21 45.10 4.51
N PHE A 422 -26.25 45.59 3.74
CA PHE A 422 -25.28 44.80 3.00
C PHE A 422 -23.89 45.22 3.40
N ASN A 423 -23.05 44.24 3.71
CA ASN A 423 -21.63 44.43 3.96
C ASN A 423 -20.84 43.31 3.30
N ALA A 424 -19.59 43.60 2.95
CA ALA A 424 -18.67 42.63 2.41
C ALA A 424 -17.46 42.55 3.34
N PHE A 425 -16.83 41.38 3.40
CA PHE A 425 -15.66 41.16 4.21
C PHE A 425 -14.63 40.31 3.48
N VAL A 426 -13.41 40.41 3.97
CA VAL A 426 -12.32 39.47 3.72
C VAL A 426 -11.91 38.89 5.07
N LYS A 427 -11.45 37.65 5.09
CA LYS A 427 -10.86 37.02 6.27
C LYS A 427 -9.65 36.18 5.88
N ALA A 428 -8.72 36.06 6.80
CA ALA A 428 -7.50 35.29 6.64
C ALA A 428 -7.12 34.67 7.98
N GLY A 429 -6.51 33.50 7.96
CA GLY A 429 -6.12 32.83 9.17
C GLY A 429 -5.47 31.50 8.93
N ALA A 430 -5.73 30.55 9.81
CA ALA A 430 -5.16 29.23 9.71
C ALA A 430 -6.22 28.14 9.86
N SER A 431 -6.01 27.04 9.14
CA SER A 431 -6.81 25.82 9.18
C SER A 431 -5.94 24.60 9.41
N LEU A 432 -6.54 23.56 9.97
CA LEU A 432 -5.99 22.21 9.95
C LEU A 432 -6.92 21.40 9.06
N ILE A 433 -6.37 20.59 8.16
CA ILE A 433 -7.14 19.64 7.37
C ILE A 433 -6.96 18.28 8.01
N GLN A 434 -8.07 17.61 8.26
CA GLN A 434 -8.14 16.25 8.77
C GLN A 434 -8.76 15.41 7.67
N ASN A 435 -8.14 14.27 7.39
CA ASN A 435 -8.55 13.37 6.35
C ASN A 435 -8.73 11.96 6.90
N SER A 436 -9.61 11.19 6.26
CA SER A 436 -9.73 9.74 6.46
C SER A 436 -10.07 9.11 5.12
N ALA A 437 -9.37 8.05 4.76
CA ALA A 437 -9.75 7.24 3.62
C ALA A 437 -10.88 6.27 3.98
N SER A 438 -11.64 5.86 2.97
CA SER A 438 -12.69 4.85 3.10
C SER A 438 -12.15 3.42 3.33
N ASP A 439 -10.90 3.18 2.93
CA ASP A 439 -10.19 1.91 3.04
C ASP A 439 -8.74 2.20 3.46
N ASP A 440 -8.17 1.37 4.34
CA ASP A 440 -6.83 1.57 4.91
C ASP A 440 -5.71 1.31 3.88
N ARG A 441 -6.02 0.60 2.77
CA ARG A 441 -5.09 0.33 1.66
C ARG A 441 -4.90 1.52 0.72
N ILE A 442 -5.75 2.54 0.83
CA ILE A 442 -5.59 3.75 0.03
C ILE A 442 -4.54 4.62 0.72
N GLY A 443 -3.33 4.66 0.16
CA GLY A 443 -2.24 5.49 0.64
C GLY A 443 -2.52 7.00 0.48
N TYR A 444 -2.45 7.74 1.59
CA TYR A 444 -2.53 9.20 1.55
C TYR A 444 -1.64 9.83 2.61
N ASP A 445 -0.99 10.95 2.26
CA ASP A 445 -0.15 11.68 3.19
C ASP A 445 -1.06 12.55 4.07
N GLU A 446 -1.26 12.14 5.33
CA GLU A 446 -1.90 12.99 6.36
C GLU A 446 -1.03 14.21 6.67
N GLN A 447 -1.01 15.17 5.75
CA GLN A 447 -0.39 16.48 5.95
C GLN A 447 -1.30 17.32 6.86
N SER A 448 -1.36 16.95 8.15
CA SER A 448 -1.95 17.72 9.26
C SER A 448 -1.13 19.00 9.56
N THR A 449 -0.61 19.65 8.51
CA THR A 449 0.16 20.87 8.62
C THR A 449 -0.79 22.06 8.69
N LEU A 450 -0.37 23.07 9.46
CA LEU A 450 -1.13 24.30 9.59
C LEU A 450 -1.17 25.01 8.23
N GLN A 451 -2.36 25.08 7.63
CA GLN A 451 -2.59 25.75 6.35
C GLN A 451 -2.95 27.21 6.56
N PHE A 452 -2.58 28.05 5.59
CA PHE A 452 -3.07 29.42 5.53
C PHE A 452 -4.38 29.48 4.76
N SER A 453 -5.46 29.89 5.43
CA SER A 453 -6.77 29.98 4.80
C SER A 453 -7.15 31.42 4.48
N LEU A 454 -7.90 31.58 3.40
CA LEU A 454 -8.47 32.85 2.97
C LEU A 454 -9.98 32.70 2.79
N GLY A 455 -10.73 33.72 3.18
CA GLY A 455 -12.17 33.76 2.98
C GLY A 455 -12.64 35.11 2.49
N VAL A 456 -13.66 35.10 1.64
CA VAL A 456 -14.35 36.31 1.20
C VAL A 456 -15.85 36.09 1.31
N GLY A 457 -16.58 37.14 1.65
CA GLY A 457 -18.02 36.98 1.71
C GLY A 457 -18.80 38.27 1.72
N VAL A 458 -20.11 38.10 1.55
CA VAL A 458 -21.10 39.15 1.61
C VAL A 458 -22.17 38.75 2.62
N GLN A 459 -22.60 39.71 3.43
CA GLN A 459 -23.61 39.51 4.44
C GLN A 459 -24.76 40.47 4.23
N TYR A 460 -25.97 39.91 4.23
CA TYR A 460 -27.22 40.65 4.29
C TYR A 460 -27.82 40.55 5.69
N ARG A 461 -28.02 41.69 6.34
CA ARG A 461 -28.68 41.81 7.64
C ARG A 461 -29.85 42.78 7.53
N PRO A 462 -31.10 42.34 7.71
CA PRO A 462 -32.24 43.26 7.81
C PRO A 462 -32.02 44.27 8.95
N LEU A 463 -32.49 45.51 8.79
CA LEU A 463 -32.39 46.55 9.82
C LEU A 463 -33.00 46.05 11.14
N GLU A 464 -32.27 46.27 12.25
CA GLU A 464 -32.68 45.91 13.62
C GLU A 464 -32.92 44.39 13.83
N SER A 465 -32.46 43.54 12.91
CA SER A 465 -32.54 42.08 13.05
C SER A 465 -31.29 41.53 13.73
N ALA A 466 -31.46 40.55 14.60
CA ALA A 466 -30.36 39.71 15.10
C ALA A 466 -29.90 38.68 14.07
N TRP A 467 -30.76 38.33 13.11
CA TRP A 467 -30.49 37.35 12.06
C TRP A 467 -29.85 37.99 10.83
N PHE A 468 -28.95 37.26 10.20
CA PHE A 468 -28.31 37.60 8.93
C PHE A 468 -28.21 36.38 8.02
N ILE A 469 -28.12 36.64 6.72
CA ILE A 469 -27.76 35.66 5.70
C ILE A 469 -26.39 36.05 5.16
N ARG A 470 -25.51 35.07 4.97
CA ARG A 470 -24.15 35.28 4.45
C ARG A 470 -23.90 34.33 3.29
N ALA A 471 -23.27 34.83 2.23
CA ALA A 471 -22.66 34.01 1.20
C ALA A 471 -21.15 34.13 1.36
N GLU A 472 -20.45 33.00 1.37
CA GLU A 472 -19.03 32.92 1.70
C GLU A 472 -18.32 31.94 0.79
N LEU A 473 -17.11 32.32 0.35
CA LEU A 473 -16.15 31.48 -0.33
C LEU A 473 -14.90 31.41 0.54
N ASP A 474 -14.59 30.23 1.07
CA ASP A 474 -13.39 29.94 1.84
C ASP A 474 -12.48 29.01 1.03
N SER A 475 -11.19 29.35 0.98
CA SER A 475 -10.10 28.52 0.46
C SER A 475 -9.24 28.11 1.65
N TYR A 476 -9.21 26.82 1.96
CA TYR A 476 -8.43 26.27 3.05
C TYR A 476 -7.06 25.79 2.57
N ASP A 477 -7.02 25.31 1.34
CA ASP A 477 -5.81 25.01 0.58
C ASP A 477 -6.01 25.40 -0.89
N ARG A 478 -5.04 25.10 -1.76
CA ARG A 478 -5.19 25.13 -3.21
C ARG A 478 -6.35 24.22 -3.63
N ASP A 479 -6.45 23.07 -2.97
CA ASP A 479 -7.24 21.93 -3.41
C ASP A 479 -8.52 21.74 -2.58
N ALA A 480 -8.68 22.49 -1.49
CA ALA A 480 -9.86 22.44 -0.62
C ALA A 480 -10.56 23.81 -0.54
N ARG A 481 -11.78 23.88 -1.11
CA ARG A 481 -12.59 25.11 -1.16
C ARG A 481 -14.04 24.87 -0.78
N TYR A 482 -14.67 25.88 -0.17
CA TYR A 482 -16.06 25.86 0.26
C TYR A 482 -16.80 27.11 -0.24
N LEU A 483 -17.90 26.92 -0.97
CA LEU A 483 -18.82 27.97 -1.36
C LEU A 483 -20.19 27.73 -0.72
N GLY A 484 -20.52 28.52 0.30
CA GLY A 484 -21.71 28.28 1.12
C GLY A 484 -22.64 29.46 1.30
N LEU A 485 -23.91 29.13 1.53
CA LEU A 485 -24.92 30.02 2.08
C LEU A 485 -25.12 29.71 3.56
N GLN A 486 -25.08 30.74 4.39
CA GLN A 486 -25.13 30.61 5.83
C GLN A 486 -26.27 31.45 6.40
N LEU A 487 -26.93 30.88 7.40
CA LEU A 487 -27.85 31.57 8.28
C LEU A 487 -27.17 31.76 9.62
N GLY A 488 -27.10 33.01 10.09
CA GLY A 488 -26.47 33.32 11.35
C GLY A 488 -27.26 34.28 12.20
N ARG A 489 -26.90 34.32 13.48
CA ARG A 489 -27.53 35.16 14.49
C ARG A 489 -26.48 35.80 15.38
N TYR A 490 -26.63 37.09 15.63
CA TYR A 490 -25.87 37.83 16.63
C TYR A 490 -26.42 37.64 18.05
N PHE A 491 -25.50 37.62 19.02
CA PHE A 491 -25.76 37.48 20.44
C PHE A 491 -24.87 38.46 21.22
N GLY A 492 -25.39 39.03 22.31
CA GLY A 492 -24.69 40.04 23.11
C GLY A 492 -24.87 41.48 22.62
N GLY A 493 -24.69 42.41 23.56
CA GLY A 493 -24.87 43.86 23.41
C GLY A 493 -25.02 44.51 24.81
N PRO A 494 -24.84 45.83 24.97
CA PRO A 494 -24.99 46.48 26.25
C PRO A 494 -26.42 46.35 26.80
N ASP A 495 -26.51 46.01 28.08
CA ASP A 495 -27.74 45.97 28.88
C ASP A 495 -28.34 47.39 28.92
N ARG A 496 -29.57 47.60 28.45
CA ARG A 496 -30.31 48.83 28.77
C ARG A 496 -30.67 48.79 30.26
N ARG A 497 -29.87 49.43 31.11
CA ARG A 497 -30.26 49.73 32.50
C ARG A 497 -30.72 51.16 32.64
#